data_AF-A0A5B8BA85-F1
#
_entry.id   AF-A0A5B8BA85-F1
#
_cell.length_a   1.000
_cell.length_b   1.000
_cell.length_c   1.000
_cell.angle_alpha   90.00
_cell.angle_beta   90.00
_cell.angle_gamma   90.00
#
_symmetry.space_group_name_H-M   'P 1'
#
loop_
_entity.id
_entity.type
_entity.pdbx_description
1 polymer ?
#
loop_
_entity_poly.entity_id
_entity_poly.type
_entity_poly.pdbx_seq_one_letter_code
_entity_poly.pdbx_strand_id
1 'polypeptide(L)'
;MEKLFSRFADAVSRWTGRPAAFALCILAVVAWAVSGPVFGFSETWQLVINTGTTIVTFLMVFLIQSTQNRDGAAVQAKLDELIRSGRAKNDFIGIDHLTESEVAEFREMCARAKERSEKRTVAA
;
A
#
# COMPACT_ATOMS: atom_id res chain seq x y z
N MET A 1 0.76 20.09 10.66
CA MET A 1 -0.33 19.47 9.89
C MET A 1 -0.10 17.98 9.63
N GLU A 2 1.12 17.57 9.25
CA GLU A 2 1.48 16.18 8.96
C GLU A 2 1.09 15.16 10.06
N LYS A 3 1.38 15.47 11.34
CA LYS A 3 0.98 14.60 12.47
C LYS A 3 -0.53 14.46 12.65
N LEU A 4 -1.32 15.49 12.31
CA LEU A 4 -2.78 15.44 12.40
C LEU A 4 -3.37 14.64 11.24
N PHE A 5 -2.88 14.87 10.03
CA PHE A 5 -3.26 14.09 8.85
C PHE A 5 -2.90 12.61 9.03
N SER A 6 -1.68 12.30 9.51
CA SER A 6 -1.27 10.92 9.76
C SER A 6 -2.14 10.24 10.82
N ARG A 7 -2.48 10.92 11.93
CA ARG A 7 -3.41 10.38 12.94
C ARG A 7 -4.81 10.13 12.38
N PHE A 8 -5.31 11.03 11.53
CA PHE A 8 -6.60 10.87 10.87
C PHE A 8 -6.58 9.70 9.89
N ALA A 9 -5.59 9.66 8.99
CA ALA A 9 -5.41 8.59 8.01
C ALA A 9 -5.29 7.22 8.69
N ASP A 10 -4.51 7.15 9.77
CA ASP A 10 -4.39 5.95 10.60
C ASP A 10 -5.69 5.51 11.24
N ALA A 11 -6.47 6.46 11.77
CA ALA A 11 -7.75 6.17 12.38
C ALA A 11 -8.74 5.63 11.34
N VAL A 12 -8.80 6.26 10.17
CA VAL A 12 -9.66 5.84 9.06
C VAL A 12 -9.23 4.47 8.54
N SER A 13 -7.94 4.26 8.27
CA SER A 13 -7.37 2.99 7.78
C SER A 13 -7.63 1.83 8.74
N ARG A 14 -7.44 2.04 10.05
CA ARG A 14 -7.78 1.03 11.06
C ARG A 14 -9.27 0.74 11.14
N TRP A 15 -10.13 1.72 10.88
CA TRP A 15 -11.57 1.52 10.89
C TRP A 15 -12.05 0.78 9.65
N THR A 16 -11.62 1.21 8.47
CA THR A 16 -12.00 0.62 7.19
C THR A 16 -11.48 -0.81 7.00
N GLY A 17 -10.36 -1.17 7.65
CA GLY A 17 -9.86 -2.55 7.67
C GLY A 17 -10.64 -3.53 8.55
N ARG A 18 -11.65 -3.08 9.33
CA ARG A 18 -12.40 -3.96 10.25
C ARG A 18 -13.64 -4.57 9.57
N PRO A 19 -13.98 -5.85 9.86
CA PRO A 19 -15.21 -6.48 9.36
C PRO A 19 -16.49 -5.69 9.68
N ALA A 20 -16.52 -4.99 10.83
CA ALA A 20 -17.65 -4.15 11.22
C ALA A 20 -17.87 -2.96 10.26
N ALA A 21 -16.80 -2.37 9.71
CA ALA A 21 -16.93 -1.28 8.75
C ALA A 21 -17.50 -1.79 7.41
N PHE A 22 -17.09 -2.98 6.98
CA PHE A 22 -17.66 -3.63 5.81
C PHE A 22 -19.16 -3.91 5.98
N ALA A 23 -19.57 -4.45 7.14
CA ALA A 23 -20.98 -4.64 7.47
C ALA A 23 -21.76 -3.33 7.44
N LEU A 24 -21.20 -2.24 7.99
CA LEU A 24 -21.82 -0.91 7.96
C LEU A 24 -21.99 -0.39 6.52
N CYS A 25 -20.99 -0.58 5.65
CA CYS A 25 -21.08 -0.23 4.23
C CYS A 25 -22.20 -1.00 3.53
N ILE A 26 -22.34 -2.31 3.78
CA ILE A 26 -23.44 -3.11 3.24
C ILE A 26 -24.79 -2.56 3.72
N LEU A 27 -24.92 -2.28 5.01
CA LEU A 27 -26.16 -1.72 5.57
C LEU A 27 -26.50 -0.37 4.94
N ALA A 28 -25.51 0.49 4.68
CA ALA A 28 -25.72 1.77 4.00
C ALA A 28 -26.22 1.57 2.56
N VAL A 29 -25.64 0.62 1.81
CA VAL A 29 -26.09 0.28 0.45
C VAL A 29 -27.51 -0.29 0.45
N VAL A 30 -27.83 -1.18 1.40
CA VAL A 30 -29.18 -1.73 1.54
C VAL A 30 -30.19 -0.64 1.91
N ALA A 31 -29.87 0.25 2.85
CA ALA A 31 -30.73 1.36 3.23
C ALA A 31 -30.98 2.31 2.04
N TRP A 32 -29.94 2.60 1.25
CA TRP A 32 -30.09 3.35 0.00
C TRP A 32 -31.02 2.63 -0.98
N ALA A 33 -30.81 1.33 -1.23
CA ALA A 33 -31.65 0.53 -2.13
C ALA A 33 -33.13 0.51 -1.71
N VAL A 34 -33.40 0.34 -0.41
CA VAL A 34 -34.76 0.35 0.16
C VAL A 34 -35.42 1.73 0.09
N SER A 35 -34.65 2.82 0.06
CA SER A 35 -35.21 4.15 -0.18
C SER A 35 -35.59 4.39 -1.65
N GLY A 36 -35.06 3.58 -2.59
CA GLY A 36 -35.33 3.71 -4.03
C GLY A 36 -36.82 3.79 -4.42
N PRO A 37 -37.70 2.89 -3.95
CA PRO A 37 -39.14 2.95 -4.22
C PRO A 37 -39.81 4.25 -3.76
N VAL A 38 -39.38 4.83 -2.64
CA VAL A 38 -39.92 6.10 -2.13
C VAL A 38 -39.56 7.27 -3.05
N PHE A 39 -38.36 7.23 -3.64
CA PHE A 39 -37.86 8.23 -4.58
C PHE A 39 -38.11 7.88 -6.06
N GLY A 40 -38.91 6.86 -6.34
CA GLY A 40 -39.24 6.41 -7.70
C GLY A 40 -38.01 6.02 -8.54
N PHE A 41 -36.93 5.58 -7.90
CA PHE A 41 -35.63 5.31 -8.56
C PHE A 41 -35.12 6.48 -9.44
N SER A 42 -35.39 7.71 -9.02
CA SER A 42 -35.02 8.94 -9.74
C SER A 42 -33.52 9.08 -10.04
N GLU A 43 -33.19 9.88 -11.05
CA GLU A 43 -31.80 10.20 -11.39
C GLU A 43 -31.05 10.84 -10.22
N THR A 44 -31.70 11.72 -9.45
CA THR A 44 -31.09 12.33 -8.26
C THR A 44 -30.74 11.29 -7.20
N TRP A 45 -31.61 10.30 -6.98
CA TRP A 45 -31.35 9.20 -6.04
C TRP A 45 -30.15 8.34 -6.46
N GLN A 46 -29.99 8.07 -7.76
CA GLN A 46 -28.82 7.37 -8.31
C GLN A 46 -27.55 8.24 -8.24
N LEU A 47 -27.68 9.54 -8.56
CA LEU A 47 -26.56 10.48 -8.55
C LEU A 47 -25.94 10.62 -7.16
N VAL A 48 -26.74 10.62 -6.10
CA VAL A 48 -26.27 10.74 -4.72
C VAL A 48 -25.34 9.59 -4.36
N ILE A 49 -25.73 8.34 -4.61
CA ILE A 49 -24.84 7.22 -4.26
C ILE A 49 -23.58 7.23 -5.13
N ASN A 50 -23.72 7.45 -6.44
CA ASN A 50 -22.60 7.40 -7.37
C ASN A 50 -21.56 8.49 -7.05
N THR A 51 -22.03 9.73 -6.87
CA THR A 51 -21.18 10.87 -6.53
C THR A 51 -20.54 10.67 -5.17
N GLY A 52 -21.32 10.24 -4.17
CA GLY A 52 -20.82 9.99 -2.82
C GLY A 52 -19.74 8.91 -2.78
N THR A 53 -20.00 7.74 -3.38
CA THR A 53 -19.03 6.64 -3.41
C THR A 53 -17.78 7.01 -4.20
N THR A 54 -17.91 7.80 -5.27
CA THR A 54 -16.76 8.25 -6.07
C THR A 54 -15.85 9.15 -5.25
N ILE A 55 -16.40 10.15 -4.54
CA ILE A 55 -15.62 11.02 -3.66
C ILE A 55 -14.94 10.21 -2.55
N VAL A 56 -15.68 9.32 -1.89
CA VAL A 56 -15.13 8.46 -0.82
C VAL A 56 -14.01 7.58 -1.37
N THR A 57 -14.19 6.98 -2.54
CA THR A 57 -13.18 6.12 -3.18
C THR A 57 -11.92 6.92 -3.52
N PHE A 58 -12.08 8.11 -4.09
CA PHE A 58 -10.95 8.97 -4.44
C PHE A 58 -10.13 9.34 -3.18
N LEU A 59 -10.81 9.75 -2.10
CA LEU A 59 -10.15 10.02 -0.82
C LEU A 59 -9.48 8.76 -0.25
N MET A 60 -10.16 7.61 -0.34
CA MET A 60 -9.65 6.33 0.17
C MET A 60 -8.36 5.92 -0.55
N VAL A 61 -8.23 6.15 -1.86
CA VAL A 61 -6.99 5.89 -2.60
C VAL A 61 -5.81 6.65 -1.98
N PHE A 62 -5.96 7.95 -1.69
CA PHE A 62 -4.90 8.72 -1.03
C PHE A 62 -4.59 8.22 0.38
N LEU A 63 -5.62 7.84 1.16
CA LEU A 63 -5.42 7.32 2.51
C LEU A 63 -4.70 5.96 2.50
N ILE A 64 -5.08 5.08 1.58
CA ILE A 64 -4.42 3.79 1.36
C ILE A 64 -2.97 4.03 0.94
N GLN A 65 -2.72 4.88 -0.05
CA GLN A 65 -1.35 5.19 -0.51
C GLN A 65 -0.50 5.79 0.61
N SER A 66 -1.04 6.72 1.41
CA SER A 66 -0.32 7.32 2.53
C SER A 66 0.04 6.28 3.60
N THR A 67 -0.90 5.39 3.93
CA THR A 67 -0.66 4.30 4.91
C THR A 67 0.36 3.31 4.35
N GLN A 68 0.18 2.86 3.11
CA GLN A 68 1.06 1.92 2.43
C GLN A 68 2.49 2.47 2.28
N ASN A 69 2.65 3.75 1.94
CA ASN A 69 3.96 4.38 1.83
C ASN A 69 4.69 4.40 3.18
N ARG A 70 3.97 4.73 4.27
CA ARG A 70 4.55 4.74 5.61
C ARG A 70 4.91 3.33 6.09
N ASP A 71 4.01 2.37 5.88
CA ASP A 71 4.25 0.98 6.28
C ASP A 71 5.39 0.36 5.46
N GLY A 72 5.50 0.70 4.17
CA GLY A 72 6.62 0.34 3.31
C GLY A 72 7.96 0.86 3.84
N ALA A 73 8.04 2.15 4.16
CA ALA A 73 9.24 2.75 4.74
C ALA A 73 9.62 2.12 6.10
N ALA A 74 8.63 1.77 6.93
CA ALA A 74 8.88 1.10 8.20
C ALA A 74 9.40 -0.33 8.02
N VAL A 75 8.94 -1.05 7.00
CA VAL A 75 9.46 -2.37 6.64
C VAL A 75 10.90 -2.26 6.12
N GLN A 76 11.18 -1.31 5.22
CA GLN A 76 12.53 -1.05 4.72
C GLN A 76 13.50 -0.76 5.86
N ALA A 77 13.17 0.15 6.78
CA ALA A 77 14.03 0.48 7.92
C ALA A 77 14.32 -0.74 8.82
N LYS A 78 13.34 -1.64 9.01
CA LYS A 78 13.56 -2.89 9.75
C LYS A 78 14.48 -3.85 9.00
N LEU A 79 14.35 -3.94 7.68
CA LEU A 79 15.22 -4.76 6.84
C LEU A 79 16.66 -4.21 6.82
N ASP A 80 16.82 -2.89 6.74
CA ASP A 80 18.11 -2.23 6.81
C ASP A 80 18.82 -2.53 8.13
N GLU A 81 18.10 -2.50 9.25
CA GLU A 81 18.66 -2.89 10.55
C GLU A 81 19.10 -4.37 10.58
N LEU A 82 18.30 -5.28 10.01
CA LEU A 82 18.64 -6.70 9.92
C LEU A 82 19.86 -6.96 9.02
N ILE A 83 19.99 -6.24 7.90
CA ILE A 83 21.17 -6.32 7.03
C ILE A 83 22.39 -5.80 7.78
N ARG A 84 22.27 -4.61 8.38
CA ARG A 84 23.35 -3.94 9.12
C ARG A 84 23.86 -4.75 10.30
N SER A 85 22.98 -5.43 11.03
CA SER A 85 23.34 -6.25 12.19
C SER A 85 23.76 -7.68 11.83
N GLY A 86 23.51 -8.10 10.59
CA GLY A 86 23.78 -9.44 10.10
C GLY A 86 25.14 -9.62 9.42
N ARG A 87 25.28 -10.75 8.71
CA ARG A 87 26.41 -11.03 7.79
C ARG A 87 26.07 -10.70 6.33
N ALA A 88 24.94 -10.05 6.09
CA ALA A 88 24.53 -9.63 4.77
C ALA A 88 25.42 -8.48 4.29
N LYS A 89 25.50 -8.28 2.96
CA LYS A 89 26.24 -7.15 2.41
C LYS A 89 25.43 -5.88 2.61
N ASN A 90 26.04 -4.87 3.23
CA ASN A 90 25.40 -3.57 3.45
C ASN A 90 25.13 -2.79 2.16
N ASP A 91 25.68 -3.24 1.03
CA ASP A 91 25.48 -2.64 -0.30
C ASP A 91 23.99 -2.59 -0.74
N PHE A 92 23.10 -3.36 -0.09
CA PHE A 92 21.66 -3.37 -0.37
C PHE A 92 20.83 -2.39 0.49
N ILE A 93 21.44 -1.75 1.48
CA ILE A 93 20.76 -0.76 2.34
C ILE A 93 20.43 0.48 1.51
N GLY A 94 19.19 0.94 1.55
CA GLY A 94 18.73 2.12 0.80
C GLY A 94 18.64 1.93 -0.72
N ILE A 95 18.58 0.68 -1.20
CA ILE A 95 18.44 0.36 -2.63
C ILE A 95 17.17 0.94 -3.26
N ASP A 96 16.16 1.27 -2.46
CA ASP A 96 14.89 1.89 -2.87
C ASP A 96 15.01 3.37 -3.23
N HIS A 97 16.13 4.02 -2.89
CA HIS A 97 16.44 5.39 -3.31
C HIS A 97 17.18 5.47 -4.65
N LEU A 98 17.63 4.32 -5.17
CA LEU A 98 18.33 4.24 -6.44
C LEU A 98 17.35 4.36 -7.61
N THR A 99 17.84 4.89 -8.72
CA THR A 99 17.13 4.87 -10.00
C THR A 99 17.01 3.44 -10.53
N GLU A 100 16.05 3.22 -11.43
CA GLU A 100 15.83 1.90 -12.04
C GLU A 100 17.09 1.36 -12.74
N SER A 101 17.88 2.24 -13.38
CA SER A 101 19.16 1.89 -14.00
C SER A 101 20.21 1.44 -12.98
N GLU A 102 20.31 2.11 -11.84
CA GLU A 102 21.27 1.76 -10.78
C GLU A 102 20.88 0.43 -10.10
N VAL A 103 19.58 0.20 -9.89
CA VAL A 103 19.07 -1.09 -9.38
C VAL A 103 19.36 -2.22 -10.37
N ALA A 104 19.24 -1.96 -11.69
CA ALA A 104 19.56 -2.94 -12.72
C ALA A 104 21.05 -3.33 -12.71
N GLU A 105 21.95 -2.36 -12.54
CA GLU A 105 23.38 -2.60 -12.40
C GLU A 105 23.69 -3.47 -11.18
N PHE A 106 23.06 -3.20 -10.04
CA PHE A 106 23.17 -4.02 -8.82
C PHE A 106 22.71 -5.47 -9.04
N ARG A 107 21.58 -5.65 -9.73
CA ARG A 107 21.06 -6.99 -10.08
C ARG A 107 22.04 -7.74 -10.98
N GLU A 108 22.64 -7.06 -11.95
CA GLU A 108 23.63 -7.65 -12.85
C GLU A 108 24.92 -8.04 -12.10
N MET A 109 25.42 -7.17 -11.22
CA MET A 109 26.57 -7.49 -10.36
C MET A 109 26.32 -8.76 -9.52
N CYS A 110 25.10 -8.91 -8.97
CA CYS A 110 24.71 -10.08 -8.20
C CYS A 110 24.62 -11.35 -9.06
N ALA A 111 24.02 -11.25 -10.24
CA ALA A 111 23.95 -12.36 -11.20
C ALA A 111 25.36 -12.85 -11.58
N ARG A 112 26.26 -11.93 -11.93
CA ARG A 112 27.66 -12.24 -12.24
C ARG A 112 28.40 -12.86 -11.05
N ALA A 113 28.13 -12.40 -9.83
CA ALA A 113 28.74 -12.98 -8.62
C ALA A 113 28.26 -14.42 -8.38
N LYS A 114 26.97 -14.71 -8.59
CA LYS A 114 26.39 -16.05 -8.49
C LYS A 114 27.03 -17.00 -9.52
N GLU A 115 27.11 -16.60 -10.78
CA GLU A 115 27.74 -17.40 -11.85
C GLU A 115 29.21 -17.74 -11.53
N ARG A 116 29.96 -16.77 -11.00
CA ARG A 116 31.35 -17.01 -10.57
C ARG A 116 31.45 -18.01 -9.42
N SER A 117 30.53 -17.94 -8.46
CA SER A 117 30.46 -18.90 -7.35
C SER A 117 30.14 -20.31 -7.83
N GLU A 118 29.17 -20.45 -8.73
CA GLU A 118 28.78 -21.73 -9.31
C GLU A 118 29.91 -22.36 -10.12
N LYS A 119 30.57 -21.58 -11.00
CA LYS A 119 31.74 -22.05 -11.76
C LYS A 119 32.90 -22.49 -10.85
N ARG A 120 33.13 -21.78 -9.74
CA ARG A 120 34.17 -22.13 -8.76
C ARG A 120 33.83 -23.40 -7.97
N THR A 121 32.54 -23.68 -7.75
CA THR A 121 32.07 -24.88 -7.05
C THR A 121 32.11 -26.11 -7.96
N VAL A 122 31.89 -25.94 -9.27
CA VAL A 122 31.98 -27.02 -10.27
C VAL A 122 33.42 -27.37 -10.64
N ALA A 123 34.35 -26.42 -10.49
CA ALA A 123 35.77 -26.60 -10.78
C ALA A 123 36.61 -27.10 -9.59
N ALA A 124 36.01 -27.28 -8.42
CA ALA A 124 36.64 -27.79 -7.18
C ALA A 124 36.15 -29.20 -6.86
#